data_AF-A0A8J3B3G5-F1
#
_entry.id   AF-A0A8J3B3G5-F1
#
_cell.length_a   1.000
_cell.length_b   1.000
_cell.length_c   1.000
_cell.angle_alpha   90.00
_cell.angle_beta   90.00
_cell.angle_gamma   90.00
#
_symmetry.space_group_name_H-M   'P 1'
#
loop_
_entity.id
_entity.type
_entity.pdbx_description
1 polymer ?
#
loop_
_entity_poly.entity_id
_entity_poly.type
_entity_poly.pdbx_seq_one_letter_code
_entity_poly.pdbx_strand_id
1 'polypeptide(L)' 'MAGMGVAVLPAVAVAEEVSGGQLVALPWCGLDLSVVTQLAWHKDKWLSPALRAFLQVTREMMCGVEPPSREDRAG' A
#
# COMPACT_ATOMS: atom_id res chain seq x y z
N MET A 1 -17.43 20.63 -17.86
CA MET A 1 -16.84 19.38 -17.35
C MET A 1 -16.91 18.34 -18.46
N ALA A 2 -15.77 17.88 -18.96
CA ALA A 2 -15.70 16.78 -19.90
C ALA A 2 -15.64 15.46 -19.11
N GLY A 3 -16.78 15.01 -18.55
CA GLY A 3 -16.92 13.73 -17.84
C GLY A 3 -16.83 12.51 -18.77
N MET A 4 -15.85 12.48 -19.68
CA MET A 4 -15.78 11.56 -20.81
C MET A 4 -15.03 10.26 -20.51
N GLY A 5 -14.89 9.86 -19.24
CA GLY A 5 -14.18 8.62 -18.92
C GLY A 5 -14.25 8.21 -17.46
N VAL A 6 -13.93 6.94 -17.23
CA VAL A 6 -13.73 6.33 -15.92
C VAL A 6 -12.34 5.69 -15.89
N ALA A 7 -11.67 5.71 -14.75
CA ALA A 7 -10.35 5.12 -14.58
C ALA A 7 -10.22 4.51 -13.19
N VAL A 8 -9.36 3.49 -13.07
CA VAL A 8 -8.93 2.95 -11.77
C VAL A 8 -7.69 3.72 -11.35
N LEU A 9 -7.77 4.41 -10.22
CA LEU A 9 -6.70 5.28 -9.72
C LEU A 9 -6.42 4.96 -8.25
N PRO A 10 -5.15 5.04 -7.80
CA PRO A 10 -4.84 4.93 -6.38
C PRO A 10 -5.55 6.01 -5.58
N ALA A 11 -6.20 5.65 -4.47
CA ALA A 11 -6.95 6.60 -3.64
C ALA A 11 -6.09 7.79 -3.16
N VAL A 12 -4.81 7.54 -2.86
CA VAL A 12 -3.86 8.57 -2.44
C VAL A 12 -3.60 9.64 -3.52
N ALA A 13 -3.69 9.27 -4.80
CA ALA A 13 -3.38 10.16 -5.91
C ALA A 13 -4.56 11.09 -6.29
N VAL A 14 -5.76 10.82 -5.77
CA VAL A 14 -7.00 11.54 -6.11
C VAL A 14 -7.73 12.09 -4.89
N ALA A 15 -7.10 12.03 -3.71
CA ALA A 15 -7.75 12.39 -2.46
C ALA A 15 -8.22 13.86 -2.44
N GLU A 16 -7.38 14.77 -2.94
CA GLU A 16 -7.71 16.20 -3.03
C GLU A 16 -8.82 16.45 -4.04
N GLU A 17 -8.75 15.85 -5.23
CA GLU A 17 -9.72 16.00 -6.30
C GLU A 17 -11.10 15.46 -5.93
N VAL A 18 -11.14 14.35 -5.19
CA VAL A 18 -12.39 13.79 -4.66
C VAL A 18 -12.96 14.70 -3.58
N SER A 19 -12.11 15.18 -2.65
CA SER A 19 -12.56 16.11 -1.61
C SER A 19 -13.04 17.46 -2.17
N GLY A 20 -12.42 17.91 -3.26
CA GLY A 20 -12.74 19.15 -3.96
C GLY A 20 -13.83 19.01 -5.03
N GLY A 21 -14.43 17.83 -5.19
CA GLY A 21 -15.52 17.58 -6.14
C GLY A 21 -15.12 17.65 -7.62
N GLN A 22 -13.82 17.62 -7.92
CA GLN A 22 -13.30 17.50 -9.30
C GLN A 22 -13.46 16.07 -9.81
N LEU A 23 -13.40 15.08 -8.92
CA LEU A 23 -13.62 13.66 -9.19
C LEU A 23 -14.71 13.09 -8.27
N VAL A 24 -15.39 12.04 -8.74
CA VAL A 24 -16.38 11.29 -7.95
C VAL A 24 -15.97 9.82 -7.89
N ALA A 25 -15.93 9.26 -6.68
CA ALA A 25 -15.73 7.83 -6.49
C ALA A 25 -17.01 7.08 -6.91
N LEU A 26 -16.86 6.07 -7.77
CA LEU A 26 -17.99 5.26 -8.22
C LEU A 26 -18.26 4.12 -7.23
N PRO A 27 -19.53 3.77 -6.94
CA PRO A 27 -19.89 2.62 -6.10
C PRO A 27 -19.66 1.32 -6.87
N TRP A 28 -18.40 0.95 -7.06
CA TRP A 28 -17.98 -0.20 -7.85
C TRP A 28 -18.20 -1.51 -7.08
N CYS A 29 -19.01 -2.41 -7.65
CA CYS A 29 -19.31 -3.73 -7.10
C CYS A 29 -18.68 -4.89 -7.92
N GLY A 30 -17.72 -4.57 -8.79
CA GLY A 30 -17.06 -5.55 -9.66
C GLY A 30 -15.90 -6.27 -8.99
N LEU A 31 -14.86 -6.58 -9.78
CA LEU A 31 -13.63 -7.21 -9.28
C LEU A 31 -13.00 -6.39 -8.14
N ASP A 32 -12.35 -7.08 -7.20
CA ASP A 32 -11.50 -6.45 -6.21
C ASP A 32 -10.30 -5.77 -6.88
N LEU A 33 -10.16 -4.47 -6.67
CA LEU A 33 -9.09 -3.63 -7.22
C LEU A 33 -8.03 -3.32 -6.15
N SER A 34 -7.70 -4.32 -5.34
CA SER A 34 -6.73 -4.19 -4.26
C SER A 34 -5.31 -4.03 -4.80
N VAL A 35 -4.57 -3.09 -4.22
CA VAL A 35 -3.17 -2.82 -4.53
C VAL A 35 -2.35 -3.15 -3.29
N VAL A 36 -1.28 -3.91 -3.47
CA VAL A 36 -0.34 -4.26 -2.39
C VAL A 36 0.91 -3.41 -2.47
N THR A 37 1.35 -2.90 -1.31
CA THR A 37 2.66 -2.24 -1.19
C THR A 37 3.71 -3.25 -0.77
N GLN A 38 4.81 -3.35 -1.52
CA GLN A 38 5.89 -4.30 -1.26
C GLN A 38 7.20 -3.57 -0.94
N LEU A 39 7.92 -4.07 0.05
CA LEU A 39 9.28 -3.65 0.38
C LEU A 39 10.27 -4.65 -0.19
N ALA A 40 11.17 -4.21 -1.06
CA ALA A 40 12.14 -5.06 -1.74
C ALA A 40 13.58 -4.58 -1.50
N TRP A 41 14.50 -5.53 -1.29
CA TRP A 41 15.94 -5.28 -1.17
C TRP A 41 16.73 -6.47 -1.71
N HIS A 42 18.00 -6.25 -2.04
CA HIS A 42 18.88 -7.31 -2.52
C HIS A 42 19.25 -8.26 -1.39
N LYS A 43 19.14 -9.58 -1.62
CA LYS A 43 19.39 -10.63 -0.61
C LYS A 43 20.80 -10.57 0.01
N ASP A 44 21.80 -10.18 -0.79
CA ASP A 44 23.20 -10.13 -0.35
C ASP A 44 23.60 -8.74 0.18
N LYS A 45 22.65 -7.79 0.27
CA LYS A 45 22.94 -6.46 0.80
C LYS A 45 22.89 -6.51 2.33
N TRP A 46 23.97 -6.08 2.97
CA TRP A 46 23.94 -5.88 4.43
C TRP A 46 22.86 -4.86 4.78
N LEU A 47 21.86 -5.29 5.55
CA LEU A 47 20.89 -4.37 6.14
C LEU A 47 21.58 -3.58 7.25
N SER A 48 21.74 -2.28 7.04
CA SER A 48 22.21 -1.39 8.10
C SER A 48 21.19 -1.33 9.25
N PRO A 49 21.61 -0.95 10.47
CA PRO A 49 20.68 -0.72 11.57
C PRO A 49 19.55 0.26 11.21
N ALA A 50 19.88 1.33 10.47
CA ALA A 50 18.89 2.31 10.00
C ALA A 50 17.87 1.71 9.04
N LEU A 51 18.30 0.86 8.10
CA LEU A 51 17.38 0.19 7.17
C LEU A 51 16.46 -0.79 7.90
N ARG A 52 16.98 -1.52 8.91
CA ARG A 52 16.14 -2.38 9.76
C ARG A 52 15.06 -1.58 10.49
N ALA A 53 15.44 -0.46 11.11
CA ALA A 53 14.49 0.42 11.79
C ALA A 53 13.43 0.96 10.82
N PHE A 54 13.83 1.38 9.62
CA PHE A 54 12.89 1.82 8.59
C PHE A 54 11.90 0.72 8.21
N LEU A 55 12.39 -0.49 7.89
CA LEU A 55 11.51 -1.62 7.54
C LEU A 55 10.53 -1.97 8.66
N GLN A 56 10.95 -1.88 9.92
CA GLN A 56 10.09 -2.11 11.07
C GLN A 56 8.98 -1.05 11.14
N VAL A 57 9.35 0.24 11.13
CA VAL A 57 8.39 1.34 11.19
C VAL A 57 7.41 1.28 10.02
N THR A 58 7.88 0.98 8.81
CA THR A 58 7.00 0.85 7.64
C THR A 58 5.98 -0.29 7.82
N ARG A 59 6.38 -1.44 8.38
CA ARG A 59 5.42 -2.54 8.65
C ARG A 59 4.40 -2.15 9.71
N GLU A 60 4.83 -1.51 10.79
CA GLU A 60 3.93 -1.05 11.86
C GLU A 60 2.89 -0.06 11.31
N MET A 61 3.33 0.87 10.44
CA MET A 61 2.46 1.90 9.86
C MET A 61 1.54 1.39 8.75
N MET A 62 2.00 0.42 7.93
CA MET A 62 1.28 0.01 6.71
C MET A 62 0.51 -1.30 6.83
N CYS A 63 0.90 -2.21 7.73
CA CYS A 63 0.32 -3.56 7.81
C CYS A 63 -0.68 -3.74 8.96
N GLY A 64 -0.92 -2.75 9.83
CA GLY A 64 -1.88 -2.87 10.93
C GLY A 64 -1.73 -4.18 11.72
N VAL A 65 -0.52 -4.43 12.25
CA VAL A 65 -0.07 -5.61 13.03
C VAL A 65 -0.94 -6.88 12.90
N GLU A 66 -0.48 -7.85 12.11
CA GLU A 66 -0.67 -9.26 12.43
C GLU A 66 0.72 -9.90 12.69
N PRO A 67 0.94 -10.52 13.87
CA PRO A 67 2.25 -11.02 14.26
C PRO A 67 2.71 -12.20 13.38
N PRO A 68 4.02 -12.45 13.25
CA PRO A 68 4.54 -13.52 12.40
C PRO A 68 4.04 -14.90 12.87
N SER A 69 3.41 -15.61 11.94
CA SER A 69 3.06 -17.03 12.06
C SER A 69 4.31 -17.87 12.36
N ARG A 70 4.10 -18.87 13.22
CA ARG A 70 5.04 -19.73 13.96
C ARG A 70 6.12 -20.54 13.17
N GLU A 71 6.55 -20.14 11.99
CA GLU A 71 7.51 -20.95 11.20
C GLU A 71 9.00 -20.69 11.51
N ASP A 72 9.34 -19.64 12.27
CA ASP A 72 10.72 -19.35 12.72
C ASP A 72 11.17 -20.19 13.96
N ARG A 73 10.70 -21.43 14.10
CA ARG A 73 11.14 -22.38 15.16
C ARG A 73 11.77 -23.67 14.66
N ALA A 74 12.10 -23.78 13.37
CA ALA A 74 12.84 -24.93 12.86
C ALA A 74 14.06 -24.47 12.05
N GLY A 75 15.25 -24.63 12.64
CA GLY A 75 16.55 -24.42 12.00
C GLY A 75 17.62 -23.97 12.97
#